data_AF-A0AAW7Q9S4-F1
#
_entry.id   AF-A0AAW7Q9S4-F1
#
_cell.length_a   1.000
_cell.length_b   1.000
_cell.length_c   1.000
_cell.angle_alpha   90.00
_cell.angle_beta   90.00
_cell.angle_gamma   90.00
#
_symmetry.space_group_name_H-M   'P 1'
#
loop_
_entity.id
_entity.type
_entity.pdbx_description
1 polymer ?
#
loop_
_entity_poly.entity_id
_entity_poly.type
_entity_poly.pdbx_seq_one_letter_code
_entity_poly.pdbx_strand_id
1 'polypeptide(L)' 'MNLEEEINKKIEEINSLGFKDKINLNVRETAKVLGVSPSSVDNYRKQGVAIDYIELGGRILYPKKAIGEFLVRSLIRTA' A
#
# COMPACT_ATOMS: atom_id res chain seq x y z
N MET A 1 2.39 -10.48 18.60
CA MET A 1 1.65 -9.51 17.77
C MET A 1 0.66 -10.28 16.92
N ASN A 2 -0.60 -9.87 16.89
CA ASN A 2 -1.55 -10.38 15.92
C ASN A 2 -1.36 -9.59 14.61
N LEU A 3 -0.76 -10.22 13.59
CA LEU A 3 -0.45 -9.56 12.32
C LEU A 3 -1.71 -9.03 11.62
N GLU A 4 -2.82 -9.75 11.74
CA GLU A 4 -4.08 -9.38 11.10
C GLU A 4 -4.70 -8.12 11.73
N GLU A 5 -4.60 -7.97 13.04
CA GLU A 5 -5.02 -6.75 13.74
C GLU A 5 -4.21 -5.53 13.31
N GLU A 6 -2.89 -5.67 13.16
CA GLU A 6 -2.02 -4.58 12.71
C GLU A 6 -2.29 -4.18 11.26
N ILE A 7 -2.53 -5.16 10.37
CA ILE A 7 -2.95 -4.90 8.99
C ILE A 7 -4.28 -4.13 8.97
N ASN A 8 -5.25 -4.54 9.78
CA ASN A 8 -6.55 -3.87 9.87
C ASN A 8 -6.41 -2.42 10.40
N LYS A 9 -5.54 -2.17 11.39
CA LYS A 9 -5.22 -0.80 11.82
C LYS A 9 -4.67 0.05 10.67
N LYS A 10 -3.77 -0.50 9.85
CA LYS A 10 -3.25 0.20 8.67
C LYS A 10 -4.31 0.47 7.61
N ILE A 11 -5.25 -0.46 7.42
CA ILE A 11 -6.39 -0.22 6.52
C ILE A 11 -7.28 0.92 7.04
N GLU A 12 -7.53 1.00 8.34
CA GLU A 12 -8.30 2.10 8.92
C GLU A 12 -7.57 3.45 8.84
N GLU A 13 -6.24 3.47 9.06
CA GLU A 13 -5.43 4.67 8.79
C GLU A 13 -5.57 5.14 7.34
N ILE A 14 -5.51 4.21 6.38
CA ILE A 14 -5.74 4.51 4.95
C ILE A 14 -7.15 5.06 4.72
N ASN A 15 -8.17 4.50 5.36
CA ASN A 15 -9.55 4.99 5.26
C ASN A 15 -9.64 6.45 5.75
N SER A 16 -9.00 6.76 6.88
CA SER A 16 -8.95 8.11 7.47
C SER A 16 -8.26 9.14 6.58
N LEU A 17 -7.42 8.73 5.64
CA LEU A 17 -6.80 9.61 4.64
C LEU A 17 -7.74 10.02 3.48
N GLY A 18 -9.00 9.58 3.53
CA GLY A 18 -10.04 9.91 2.55
C GLY A 18 -10.26 8.82 1.48
N PHE A 19 -9.91 7.56 1.78
CA PHE A 19 -9.97 6.44 0.83
C PHE A 19 -10.94 5.32 1.27
N LYS A 20 -11.89 5.65 2.16
CA LYS A 20 -12.83 4.69 2.73
C LYS A 20 -13.69 3.97 1.69
N ASP A 21 -14.09 4.70 0.64
CA ASP A 21 -14.95 4.27 -0.47
C ASP A 21 -14.22 3.40 -1.51
N LYS A 22 -12.90 3.26 -1.41
CA LYS A 22 -12.08 2.54 -2.39
C LYS A 22 -11.54 1.24 -1.82
N ILE A 23 -11.60 0.17 -2.60
CA ILE A 23 -10.92 -1.11 -2.28
C ILE A 23 -9.47 -1.07 -2.77
N ASN A 24 -9.24 -0.45 -3.93
CA ASN A 24 -7.94 -0.35 -4.59
C ASN A 24 -7.55 1.12 -4.77
N LEU A 25 -6.26 1.41 -4.64
CA LEU A 25 -5.66 2.72 -4.83
C LEU A 25 -4.80 2.73 -6.10
N ASN A 26 -4.75 3.85 -6.80
CA ASN A 26 -3.79 4.01 -7.91
C ASN A 26 -2.39 4.39 -7.39
N VAL A 27 -1.41 4.51 -8.29
CA VAL A 27 -0.01 4.86 -7.96
C VAL A 27 0.09 6.17 -7.16
N ARG A 28 -0.66 7.21 -7.54
CA ARG A 28 -0.60 8.52 -6.87
C ARG A 28 -1.19 8.48 -5.47
N GLU A 29 -2.30 7.77 -5.31
CA GLU A 29 -2.95 7.60 -4.02
C GLU A 29 -2.10 6.74 -3.07
N THR A 30 -1.51 5.67 -3.58
CA THR A 30 -0.58 4.82 -2.85
C THR A 30 0.65 5.61 -2.40
N ALA A 31 1.18 6.48 -3.28
CA ALA A 31 2.28 7.38 -2.92
C ALA A 31 1.92 8.33 -1.78
N LYS A 32 0.69 8.86 -1.77
CA LYS A 32 0.17 9.68 -0.67
C LYS A 32 0.10 8.89 0.65
N VAL A 33 -0.37 7.65 0.62
CA VAL A 33 -0.40 6.77 1.81
C VAL A 33 1.00 6.51 2.35
N LEU A 34 1.96 6.24 1.45
CA LEU A 34 3.35 5.94 1.81
C LEU A 34 4.20 7.17 2.16
N GLY A 35 3.71 8.38 1.87
CA GLY A 35 4.49 9.61 2.05
C GLY A 35 5.68 9.75 1.10
N VAL A 36 5.60 9.20 -0.11
CA VAL A 36 6.68 9.24 -1.12
C VAL A 36 6.18 9.82 -2.45
N SER A 37 7.09 10.01 -3.41
CA SER A 37 6.70 10.42 -4.76
C SER A 37 6.04 9.26 -5.54
N PRO A 38 5.12 9.53 -6.49
CA PRO A 38 4.58 8.50 -7.37
C PRO A 38 5.67 7.72 -8.13
N SER A 39 6.74 8.42 -8.55
CA SER A 39 7.88 7.78 -9.22
C SER A 39 8.61 6.77 -8.34
N SER A 40 8.65 7.01 -7.03
CA SER A 40 9.21 6.06 -6.05
C SER A 40 8.41 4.77 -6.04
N VAL A 41 7.07 4.86 -6.05
CA VAL A 41 6.19 3.68 -6.09
C VAL A 41 6.37 2.87 -7.39
N ASP A 42 6.51 3.55 -8.52
CA ASP A 42 6.84 2.88 -9.79
C ASP A 42 8.21 2.20 -9.77
N ASN A 43 9.20 2.84 -9.16
CA ASN A 43 10.54 2.27 -9.02
C ASN A 43 10.53 1.04 -8.11
N TYR A 44 9.81 1.09 -6.98
CA TYR A 44 9.64 -0.07 -6.08
C TYR A 44 9.05 -1.27 -6.81
N ARG A 45 8.03 -1.03 -7.66
CA ARG A 45 7.43 -2.06 -8.51
C ARG A 45 8.46 -2.66 -9.48
N LYS A 46 9.25 -1.82 -10.16
CA LYS A 46 10.27 -2.27 -11.13
C LYS A 46 11.46 -2.99 -10.47
N GLN A 47 11.81 -2.62 -9.25
CA GLN A 47 12.94 -3.17 -8.49
C GLN A 47 12.59 -4.46 -7.73
N GLY A 48 11.33 -4.91 -7.76
CA GLY A 48 10.89 -6.12 -7.06
C GLY A 48 10.73 -5.94 -5.54
N VAL A 49 10.87 -4.71 -5.02
CA VAL A 49 10.56 -4.35 -3.63
C VAL A 49 9.15 -3.77 -3.60
N ALA A 50 8.19 -4.54 -4.12
CA ALA A 50 6.89 -4.03 -4.49
C ALA A 50 5.83 -4.33 -3.44
N ILE A 51 4.88 -3.41 -3.30
CA ILE A 51 3.55 -3.72 -2.77
C ILE A 51 2.86 -4.59 -3.82
N ASP A 52 2.20 -5.68 -3.40
CA ASP A 52 1.40 -6.49 -4.29
C ASP A 52 0.35 -5.63 -5.00
N TYR A 53 0.20 -5.86 -6.30
CA TYR A 53 -0.63 -5.03 -7.17
C TYR A 53 -1.40 -5.87 -8.18
N ILE A 54 -2.45 -5.27 -8.72
CA ILE A 54 -3.27 -5.81 -9.80
C ILE A 54 -3.00 -4.95 -11.04
N GLU A 55 -2.74 -5.60 -12.16
CA GLU A 55 -2.69 -4.96 -13.46
C GLU A 55 -3.99 -5.25 -14.22
N LEU A 56 -4.73 -4.20 -14.59
CA LEU A 56 -6.01 -4.31 -15.28
C LEU A 56 -6.09 -3.28 -16.41
N GLY A 57 -6.09 -3.74 -17.66
CA GLY A 57 -6.19 -2.86 -18.83
C GLY A 57 -5.09 -1.79 -18.90
N GLY A 58 -3.86 -2.14 -18.51
CA GLY A 58 -2.71 -1.23 -18.48
C GLY A 58 -2.68 -0.27 -17.28
N ARG A 59 -3.60 -0.43 -16.31
CA ARG A 59 -3.59 0.33 -15.05
C ARG A 59 -3.05 -0.53 -13.92
N ILE A 60 -2.24 0.08 -13.07
CA ILE A 60 -1.73 -0.53 -11.84
C ILE A 60 -2.59 -0.08 -10.66
N LEU A 61 -3.11 -1.06 -9.91
CA LEU A 61 -3.97 -0.87 -8.75
C LEU A 61 -3.37 -1.59 -7.54
N TYR A 62 -3.38 -0.93 -6.39
CA TYR A 62 -2.84 -1.44 -5.13
C TYR A 62 -3.99 -1.67 -4.15
N PRO A 63 -4.35 -2.92 -3.84
CA PRO A 63 -5.36 -3.20 -2.81
C PRO A 63 -4.94 -2.62 -1.46
N LYS A 64 -5.89 -2.04 -0.71
CA LYS A 64 -5.59 -1.50 0.64
C LYS A 64 -4.93 -2.53 1.55
N LYS A 65 -5.37 -3.79 1.45
CA LYS A 65 -4.79 -4.91 2.20
C LYS A 65 -3.30 -5.11 1.88
N ALA A 66 -2.93 -5.11 0.61
CA ALA A 66 -1.53 -5.25 0.19
C ALA A 66 -0.65 -4.10 0.71
N ILE A 67 -1.16 -2.87 0.69
CA ILE A 67 -0.45 -1.71 1.25
C ILE A 67 -0.28 -1.87 2.77
N GLY A 68 -1.32 -2.28 3.48
CA GLY A 68 -1.26 -2.56 4.92
C GLY A 68 -0.25 -3.65 5.27
N GLU A 69 -0.26 -4.76 4.52
CA GLU A 69 0.71 -5.86 4.67
C GLU A 69 2.14 -5.39 4.45
N PHE A 70 2.39 -4.58 3.42
CA PHE A 70 3.71 -4.01 3.15
C PHE A 70 4.21 -3.14 4.31
N LEU A 71 3.36 -2.26 4.83
CA LEU A 71 3.70 -1.38 5.96
C LEU A 71 3.98 -2.15 7.26
N VAL A 72 3.23 -3.21 7.53
CA VAL A 72 3.48 -4.06 8.71
C VAL A 72 4.79 -4.83 8.54
N ARG A 73 5.07 -5.37 7.35
CA ARG A 73 6.32 -6.10 7.08
C ARG A 73 7.56 -5.22 7.17
N SER A 74 7.47 -3.94 6.76
CA SER A 74 8.61 -3.02 6.85
C SER A 74 8.96 -2.66 8.29
N LEU A 75 7.97 -2.57 9.18
CA LEU A 75 8.20 -2.37 10.62
C LEU A 75 8.96 -3.54 11.26
N ILE A 76 8.65 -4.79 10.86
CA ILE A 76 9.32 -6.00 11.38
C ILE A 76 10.79 -6.09 10.94
N ARG A 77 11.13 -5.61 9.73
CA ARG A 77 12.53 -5.58 9.25
C ARG A 77 13.40 -4.55 9.96
N THR A 78 12.80 -3.62 10.70
CA THR A 78 13.52 -2.52 11.37
C THR A 78 13.69 -2.77 12.88
N ALA A 79 13.31 -3.97 13.37
CA ALA A 79 13.41 -4.38 14.77
C ALA A 79 14.46 -5.46 15.01
#